data_AF-A0A098GB63-F1
#
_entry.id   AF-A0A098GB63-F1
#
_cell.length_a   1.000
_cell.length_b   1.000
_cell.length_c   1.000
_cell.angle_alpha   90.00
_cell.angle_beta   90.00
_cell.angle_gamma   90.00
#
_symmetry.space_group_name_H-M   'P 1'
#
loop_
_entity.id
_entity.type
_entity.pdbx_description
1 polymer ?
#
loop_
_entity_poly.entity_id
_entity_poly.type
_entity_poly.pdbx_seq_one_letter_code
_entity_poly.pdbx_strand_id
1 'polypeptide(L)'
;MARSFLVIILAMGCTVAFGKNACSSLDDQAITQSVYNYVKNKTAVSSDNIITDSIRCVGSFSSAQVTPKDHSTDAATVYLHKDEDGQWVVMSLGTYFDQDFLSKIPKELR
;
A
#
# COMPACT_ATOMS: atom_id res chain seq x y z
N MET A 1 61.14 8.57 -12.15
CA MET A 1 59.84 9.26 -11.96
C MET A 1 58.75 8.38 -12.57
N ALA A 2 58.11 7.52 -11.77
CA ALA A 2 57.02 6.67 -12.25
C ALA A 2 55.69 7.33 -11.88
N ARG A 3 54.88 7.65 -12.89
CA ARG A 3 53.58 8.32 -12.73
C ARG A 3 52.52 7.27 -12.40
N SER A 4 51.98 7.35 -11.18
CA SER A 4 50.79 6.63 -10.75
C SER A 4 49.59 7.01 -11.62
N PHE A 5 48.91 6.00 -12.19
CA PHE A 5 47.55 6.16 -12.72
C PHE A 5 46.60 5.42 -11.77
N LEU A 6 45.91 6.18 -10.93
CA LEU A 6 44.85 5.69 -10.05
C LEU A 6 43.54 5.73 -10.86
N VAL A 7 43.10 4.58 -11.35
CA VAL A 7 41.81 4.45 -12.04
C VAL A 7 40.72 4.30 -10.98
N ILE A 8 40.00 5.39 -10.71
CA ILE A 8 38.82 5.38 -9.85
C ILE A 8 37.65 4.85 -10.69
N ILE A 9 37.32 3.57 -10.51
CA ILE A 9 36.10 2.98 -11.05
C ILE A 9 34.95 3.46 -10.16
N LEU A 10 34.25 4.51 -10.59
CA LEU A 10 32.97 4.91 -10.00
C LEU A 10 31.95 3.82 -10.37
N ALA A 11 31.64 2.95 -9.42
CA ALA A 11 30.57 1.97 -9.56
C ALA A 11 29.23 2.71 -9.75
N MET A 12 28.67 2.60 -10.95
CA MET A 12 27.33 3.06 -11.26
C MET A 12 26.33 2.28 -10.40
N GLY A 13 25.67 2.99 -9.48
CA GLY A 13 24.68 2.42 -8.58
C GLY A 13 23.54 1.77 -9.36
N CYS A 14 23.26 0.52 -9.02
CA CYS A 14 22.10 -0.24 -9.49
C CYS A 14 20.82 0.47 -9.02
N THR A 15 20.13 1.18 -9.91
CA THR A 15 18.77 1.67 -9.64
C THR A 15 17.82 0.49 -9.83
N VAL A 16 17.59 -0.22 -8.74
CA VAL A 16 16.53 -1.22 -8.62
C VAL A 16 15.19 -0.54 -8.93
N ALA A 17 14.64 -0.87 -10.09
CA ALA A 17 13.28 -0.52 -10.50
C ALA A 17 12.30 -1.29 -9.62
N PHE A 18 12.11 -0.85 -8.38
CA PHE A 18 10.97 -1.27 -7.57
C PHE A 18 9.70 -0.79 -8.27
N GLY A 19 8.72 -1.69 -8.39
CA GLY A 19 7.50 -1.53 -9.17
C GLY A 19 6.89 -0.15 -8.97
N LYS A 20 6.39 0.45 -10.06
CA LYS A 20 5.91 1.85 -10.15
C LYS A 20 4.96 2.31 -9.03
N ASN A 21 4.39 1.40 -8.25
CA ASN A 21 3.43 1.67 -7.18
C ASN A 21 3.80 0.97 -5.85
N ALA A 22 5.08 0.68 -5.60
CA ALA A 22 5.52 0.13 -4.31
C ALA A 22 5.43 1.21 -3.22
N CYS A 23 4.87 0.84 -2.06
CA CYS A 23 4.86 1.71 -0.88
C CYS A 23 6.23 1.73 -0.21
N SER A 24 6.48 2.75 0.63
CA SER A 24 7.58 2.68 1.58
C SER A 24 7.24 1.68 2.69
N SER A 25 8.25 1.10 3.34
CA SER A 25 8.01 0.16 4.46
C SER A 25 7.25 0.79 5.64
N LEU A 26 7.45 2.10 5.86
CA LEU A 26 6.71 2.86 6.87
C LEU A 26 5.23 3.02 6.47
N ASP A 27 4.96 3.30 5.19
CA ASP A 27 3.60 3.38 4.68
C ASP A 27 2.90 2.03 4.73
N ASP A 28 3.57 0.93 4.36
CA ASP A 28 3.00 -0.43 4.43
C ASP A 28 2.53 -0.76 5.85
N GLN A 29 3.36 -0.45 6.85
CA GLN A 29 3.02 -0.69 8.26
C GLN A 29 1.85 0.20 8.70
N ALA A 30 1.86 1.48 8.35
CA ALA A 30 0.82 2.43 8.72
C ALA A 30 -0.53 2.11 8.05
N ILE A 31 -0.51 1.70 6.77
CA ILE A 31 -1.68 1.24 6.02
C ILE A 31 -2.26 -0.01 6.70
N THR A 32 -1.42 -1.01 6.98
CA THR A 32 -1.85 -2.25 7.65
C THR A 32 -2.52 -1.96 8.98
N GLN A 33 -1.93 -1.07 9.80
CA GLN A 33 -2.52 -0.68 11.08
C GLN A 33 -3.85 0.05 10.92
N SER A 34 -3.98 0.91 9.91
CA SER A 34 -5.19 1.68 9.64
C SER A 34 -6.33 0.76 9.17
N VAL A 35 -6.03 -0.22 8.31
CA VAL A 35 -6.97 -1.26 7.89
C VAL A 35 -7.41 -2.11 9.08
N TYR A 36 -6.48 -2.59 9.90
CA TYR A 36 -6.80 -3.35 11.12
C TYR A 36 -7.76 -2.59 12.04
N ASN A 37 -7.45 -1.31 12.32
CA ASN A 37 -8.28 -0.45 13.15
C ASN A 37 -9.66 -0.22 12.53
N TYR A 38 -9.75 -0.07 11.20
CA TYR A 38 -11.02 0.09 10.52
C TYR A 38 -11.88 -1.17 10.64
N VAL A 39 -11.34 -2.35 10.32
CA VAL A 39 -12.06 -3.63 10.43
C VAL A 39 -12.55 -3.84 11.86
N LYS A 40 -11.67 -3.65 12.86
CA LYS A 40 -12.00 -3.80 14.28
C LYS A 40 -13.21 -2.97 14.71
N ASN A 41 -13.33 -1.75 14.20
CA ASN A 41 -14.29 -0.76 14.69
C ASN A 41 -15.52 -0.60 13.81
N LYS A 42 -15.48 -1.05 12.55
CA LYS A 42 -16.48 -0.72 11.52
C LYS A 42 -17.07 -1.93 10.81
N THR A 43 -16.57 -3.14 11.05
CA THR A 43 -17.13 -4.36 10.47
C THR A 43 -17.48 -5.37 11.56
N ALA A 44 -18.26 -6.40 11.19
CA ALA A 44 -18.57 -7.52 12.08
C ALA A 44 -17.45 -8.58 12.12
N VAL A 45 -16.39 -8.40 11.32
CA VAL A 45 -15.26 -9.32 11.23
C VAL A 45 -14.28 -9.05 12.36
N SER A 46 -13.82 -10.10 13.04
CA SER A 46 -12.75 -9.93 14.03
C SER A 46 -11.46 -9.45 13.34
N SER A 47 -10.92 -8.33 13.79
CA SER A 47 -9.70 -7.75 13.24
C SER A 47 -8.47 -8.65 13.39
N ASP A 48 -8.46 -9.55 14.37
CA ASP A 48 -7.36 -10.52 14.55
C ASP A 48 -7.35 -11.63 13.49
N ASN A 49 -8.44 -11.69 12.71
CA ASN A 49 -8.71 -12.71 11.71
C ASN A 49 -8.55 -12.19 10.27
N ILE A 50 -7.79 -11.12 10.03
CA ILE A 50 -7.52 -10.62 8.67
C ILE A 50 -6.05 -10.68 8.29
N ILE A 51 -5.80 -10.83 7.00
CA ILE A 51 -4.51 -10.63 6.34
C ILE A 51 -4.68 -9.41 5.43
N THR A 52 -3.72 -8.48 5.49
CA THR A 52 -3.62 -7.37 4.55
C THR A 52 -2.41 -7.61 3.66
N ASP A 53 -2.62 -7.65 2.35
CA ASP A 53 -1.56 -7.88 1.37
C ASP A 53 -1.77 -7.03 0.10
N SER A 54 -0.94 -7.25 -0.91
CA SER A 54 -1.06 -6.59 -2.22
C SER A 54 -1.13 -5.07 -2.12
N ILE A 55 -0.44 -4.50 -1.14
CA ILE A 55 -0.44 -3.06 -0.86
C ILE A 55 0.28 -2.35 -2.01
N ARG A 56 -0.40 -1.35 -2.57
CA ARG A 56 0.11 -0.48 -3.64
C ARG A 56 -0.13 0.97 -3.25
N CYS A 57 0.82 1.86 -3.57
CA CYS A 57 0.75 3.28 -3.28
C CYS A 57 0.93 4.12 -4.55
N VAL A 58 0.11 5.17 -4.69
CA VAL A 58 0.23 6.18 -5.74
C VAL A 58 -0.06 7.55 -5.12
N GLY A 59 1.01 8.33 -4.91
CA GLY A 59 0.92 9.61 -4.20
C GLY A 59 0.31 9.43 -2.81
N SER A 60 -0.75 10.19 -2.51
CA SER A 60 -1.50 10.11 -1.24
C SER A 60 -2.59 9.03 -1.23
N PHE A 61 -2.57 8.07 -2.15
CA PHE A 61 -3.56 6.99 -2.23
C PHE A 61 -2.92 5.62 -2.08
N SER A 62 -3.68 4.67 -1.55
CA SER A 62 -3.31 3.26 -1.49
C SER A 62 -4.48 2.33 -1.79
N SER A 63 -4.17 1.16 -2.35
CA SER A 63 -5.06 0.00 -2.41
C SER A 63 -4.39 -1.19 -1.73
N ALA A 64 -5.14 -1.99 -0.98
CA ALA A 64 -4.70 -3.28 -0.48
C ALA A 64 -5.81 -4.32 -0.60
N GLN A 65 -5.46 -5.61 -0.51
CA GLN A 65 -6.43 -6.70 -0.34
C GLN A 65 -6.51 -7.09 1.13
N VAL A 66 -7.73 -7.34 1.59
CA VAL A 66 -8.06 -7.75 2.94
C VAL A 66 -8.78 -9.09 2.87
N THR A 67 -8.14 -10.12 3.40
CA THR A 67 -8.65 -11.50 3.35
C THR A 67 -8.84 -12.04 4.77
N PRO A 68 -10.01 -12.59 5.13
CA PRO A 68 -10.16 -13.29 6.39
C PRO A 68 -9.28 -14.56 6.43
N LYS A 69 -8.56 -14.79 7.54
CA LYS A 69 -7.66 -15.97 7.69
C LYS A 69 -8.43 -17.29 7.70
N ASP A 70 -9.68 -17.27 8.16
CA ASP A 70 -10.56 -18.42 8.19
C ASP A 70 -11.31 -18.67 6.88
N HIS A 71 -11.10 -17.81 5.87
CA HIS A 71 -11.80 -17.84 4.59
C HIS A 71 -13.33 -17.81 4.72
N SER A 72 -13.85 -17.19 5.79
CA SER A 72 -15.30 -17.04 6.02
C SER A 72 -16.01 -16.20 4.96
N THR A 73 -15.28 -15.28 4.31
CA THR A 73 -15.76 -14.49 3.17
C THR A 73 -14.66 -14.31 2.13
N ASP A 74 -15.05 -13.84 0.94
CA ASP A 74 -14.13 -13.45 -0.11
C ASP A 74 -13.19 -12.31 0.34
N ALA A 75 -12.04 -12.21 -0.33
CA ALA A 75 -11.13 -11.10 -0.18
C ALA A 75 -11.80 -9.79 -0.65
N ALA A 76 -11.65 -8.73 0.13
CA ALA A 76 -12.15 -7.41 -0.18
C ALA A 76 -11.00 -6.45 -0.47
N THR A 77 -11.22 -5.52 -1.40
CA THR A 77 -10.28 -4.43 -1.63
C THR A 77 -10.55 -3.31 -0.64
N VAL A 78 -9.49 -2.71 -0.12
CA VAL A 78 -9.56 -1.50 0.70
C VAL A 78 -8.82 -0.37 -0.01
N TYR A 79 -9.46 0.79 -0.08
CA TYR A 79 -8.86 2.01 -0.59
C TYR A 79 -8.62 2.98 0.56
N LEU A 80 -7.43 3.58 0.58
CA LEU A 80 -7.02 4.55 1.58
C LEU A 80 -6.54 5.84 0.95
N HIS A 81 -6.69 6.93 1.70
CA HIS A 81 -6.12 8.23 1.39
C HIS A 81 -5.30 8.72 2.58
N LYS A 82 -4.16 9.35 2.29
CA LYS A 82 -3.34 10.03 3.29
C LYS A 82 -3.90 11.44 3.51
N ASP A 83 -4.37 11.73 4.72
CA ASP A 83 -4.93 13.03 5.08
C ASP A 83 -3.87 14.13 5.19
N GLU A 84 -4.30 15.34 5.57
CA GLU A 84 -3.43 16.52 5.70
C GLU A 84 -2.36 16.36 6.79
N ASP A 85 -2.63 15.55 7.82
CA ASP A 85 -1.70 15.22 8.90
C ASP A 85 -0.75 14.07 8.53
N GLY A 86 -0.87 13.53 7.32
CA GLY A 86 -0.05 12.42 6.83
C GLY A 86 -0.52 11.05 7.30
N GLN A 87 -1.71 10.93 7.90
CA GLN A 87 -2.27 9.67 8.38
C GLN A 87 -3.06 8.95 7.28
N TRP A 88 -2.92 7.63 7.22
CA TRP A 88 -3.69 6.81 6.30
C TRP A 88 -5.10 6.57 6.82
N VAL A 89 -6.10 6.97 6.05
CA VAL A 89 -7.52 6.85 6.39
C VAL A 89 -8.21 5.96 5.36
N VAL A 90 -8.95 4.96 5.85
CA VAL A 90 -9.77 4.09 4.97
C VAL A 90 -10.91 4.90 4.37
N MET A 91 -10.95 4.97 3.04
CA MET A 91 -12.02 5.59 2.29
C MET A 91 -13.20 4.63 2.12
N SER A 92 -12.90 3.38 1.77
CA SER A 92 -13.91 2.33 1.56
C SER A 92 -13.26 0.95 1.57
N LEU A 93 -14.04 -0.06 1.95
CA LEU A 93 -13.67 -1.48 1.93
C LEU A 93 -14.84 -2.28 1.36
N GLY A 94 -14.57 -3.12 0.37
CA GLY A 94 -15.61 -3.93 -0.26
C GLY A 94 -15.10 -4.78 -1.43
N THR A 95 -15.99 -5.61 -1.95
CA THR A 95 -15.76 -6.45 -3.15
C THR A 95 -16.26 -5.79 -4.43
N TYR A 96 -17.01 -4.70 -4.31
CA TYR A 96 -17.55 -3.93 -5.42
C TYR A 96 -17.60 -2.44 -5.07
N PHE A 97 -17.35 -1.59 -6.08
CA PHE A 97 -17.36 -0.13 -5.94
C PHE A 97 -18.08 0.48 -7.15
N ASP A 98 -18.88 1.50 -6.90
CA ASP A 98 -19.49 2.28 -7.97
C ASP A 98 -18.43 3.14 -8.71
N GLN A 99 -18.79 3.57 -9.93
CA GLN A 99 -17.90 4.35 -10.77
C GLN A 99 -17.60 5.75 -10.20
N ASP A 100 -18.52 6.33 -9.44
CA ASP A 100 -18.34 7.68 -8.85
C ASP A 100 -17.27 7.64 -7.77
N PHE A 101 -17.23 6.59 -6.95
CA PHE A 101 -16.16 6.34 -6.00
C PHE A 101 -14.84 6.06 -6.73
N LEU A 102 -14.83 5.10 -7.67
CA LEU A 102 -13.62 4.74 -8.39
C LEU A 102 -13.05 5.94 -9.16
N SER A 103 -13.88 6.87 -9.64
CA SER A 103 -13.42 8.07 -10.34
C SER A 103 -12.44 8.92 -9.51
N LYS A 104 -12.53 8.86 -8.18
CA LYS A 104 -11.69 9.57 -7.21
C LYS A 104 -10.36 8.87 -6.91
N ILE A 105 -10.22 7.60 -7.29
CA ILE A 105 -9.04 6.77 -7.02
C ILE A 105 -8.08 6.84 -8.22
N PRO A 106 -6.75 6.93 -8.07
CA PRO A 106 -5.82 6.82 -9.20
C PRO A 106 -6.05 5.54 -10.03
N LYS A 107 -6.02 5.62 -11.36
CA LYS A 107 -6.34 4.50 -12.26
C LYS A 107 -5.42 3.30 -12.04
N GLU A 108 -4.21 3.55 -11.60
CA GLU A 108 -3.15 2.59 -11.31
C GLU A 108 -3.44 1.72 -10.07
N LEU A 109 -4.37 2.15 -9.22
CA LEU A 109 -4.78 1.44 -8.00
C LEU A 109 -6.10 0.68 -8.15
N ARG A 110 -6.82 0.90 -9.26
CA ARG A 110 -8.11 0.25 -9.54
C ARG A 110 -7.93 -1.17 -10.07
#